data_AF-A0A830F2I4-F1
#
_entry.id   AF-A0A830F2I4-F1
#
_cell.length_a   1.000
_cell.length_b   1.000
_cell.length_c   1.000
_cell.angle_alpha   90.00
_cell.angle_beta   90.00
_cell.angle_gamma   90.00
#
_symmetry.space_group_name_H-M   'P 1'
#
loop_
_entity.id
_entity.type
_entity.pdbx_description
1 polymer ?
#
loop_
_entity_poly.entity_id
_entity_poly.type
_entity_poly.pdbx_seq_one_letter_code
_entity_poly.pdbx_strand_id
1 'polypeptide(L)'
;MCTIALLTTSVIGAGLSDANHADSAVPDKPEHGFDDATYYPLWSGDDDTGVDVATVSGTVVGLATVTDIPFDRPPIAVERWNRLDHSDFPPDDPATAVRPSGAETTDGEFVKDASVSVFAVQPSTRVHLDTEHVPLYVAPDGTVLGVVDYRVEIPADSVRDQWTITSHGVRSVRLLVDGDTVATTAGTRTPRLDYRGLDATRTDGTHTLMLVAQIDVELERETTSRRTVCTTVNQTTQCRIATQRTTKTFSDTVVVQDSITVTVDAPVLSGLVTTYPNGDRGFANTIDSPWSAYSVPGGTVRGVWQFYSARDPTWDTLTVATSTGEAQRASPLVPLHVHAYPSRQAPVTGSPLTVDVLETDGHVTPVPTLPEVIALDTPAESYLANATFAARFSGLDDGSTVAVSGLVRGVERDASLSAFPERAMRPVSLRLTVQETTSETVTLELALHETDTGLPVSTASMDGTLSLDGVRLNTSSDGTVIRTVPRDTGIHTARFVPHSWWNLDATYAPASDTVYVREIPINGIDALYRLGVYAMVFGVAAFLIGRTTGWRIWPPWRGL
;
A
#
# COMPACT_ATOMS: atom_id res chain seq x y z
N MET A 1 43.58 -61.29 33.91
CA MET A 1 44.27 -60.83 32.69
C MET A 1 43.23 -60.82 31.58
N CYS A 2 42.75 -59.62 31.25
CA CYS A 2 41.62 -59.38 30.38
C CYS A 2 42.17 -59.02 28.99
N THR A 3 41.80 -59.78 27.96
CA THR A 3 42.24 -59.54 26.58
C THR A 3 41.05 -58.93 25.82
N ILE A 4 41.11 -57.63 25.60
CA ILE A 4 40.13 -56.86 24.81
C ILE A 4 40.51 -57.00 23.34
N ALA A 5 39.61 -57.57 22.54
CA ALA A 5 39.69 -57.56 21.10
C ALA A 5 39.14 -56.23 20.57
N LEU A 6 39.97 -55.46 19.87
CA LEU A 6 39.53 -54.32 19.06
C LEU A 6 38.77 -54.83 17.84
N LEU A 7 37.49 -54.47 17.74
CA LEU A 7 36.71 -54.51 16.51
C LEU A 7 36.49 -53.06 16.07
N THR A 8 37.30 -52.62 15.11
CA THR A 8 37.12 -51.36 14.39
C THR A 8 35.87 -51.47 13.52
N THR A 9 34.78 -50.83 13.96
CA THR A 9 33.59 -50.59 13.14
C THR A 9 33.80 -49.31 12.35
N SER A 10 33.99 -49.47 11.05
CA SER A 10 33.91 -48.40 10.06
C SER A 10 32.47 -47.90 10.00
N VAL A 11 32.20 -46.77 10.67
CA VAL A 11 31.00 -45.97 10.44
C VAL A 11 31.18 -45.29 9.10
N ILE A 12 30.55 -45.84 8.06
CA ILE A 12 30.28 -45.07 6.84
C ILE A 12 29.17 -44.10 7.23
N GLY A 13 29.54 -42.88 7.57
CA GLY A 13 28.62 -41.76 7.66
C GLY A 13 28.05 -41.52 6.26
N ALA A 14 26.84 -41.99 6.01
CA ALA A 14 26.01 -41.37 5.00
C ALA A 14 25.71 -39.97 5.52
N GLY A 15 26.39 -38.98 4.92
CA GLY A 15 26.13 -37.57 5.19
C GLY A 15 24.66 -37.29 4.90
N LEU A 16 23.90 -37.02 5.96
CA LEU A 16 22.77 -36.12 5.86
C LEU A 16 23.38 -34.77 5.53
N SER A 17 23.48 -34.45 4.25
CA SER A 17 23.57 -33.07 3.83
C SER A 17 22.23 -32.45 4.21
N ASP A 18 22.25 -31.55 5.20
CA ASP A 18 21.21 -30.56 5.41
C ASP A 18 20.91 -29.88 4.07
N ALA A 19 19.81 -30.28 3.43
CA ALA A 19 19.21 -29.56 2.32
C ALA A 19 18.31 -28.47 2.92
N ASN A 20 18.93 -27.51 3.62
CA ASN A 20 18.29 -26.27 4.02
C ASN A 20 18.82 -25.17 3.11
N HIS A 21 18.28 -25.10 1.90
CA HIS A 21 18.09 -23.91 1.07
C HIS A 21 16.91 -24.25 0.14
N ALA A 22 15.84 -23.47 0.21
CA ALA A 22 14.66 -23.59 -0.66
C ALA A 22 15.05 -23.11 -2.07
N ASP A 23 15.81 -23.94 -2.77
CA ASP A 23 16.37 -23.70 -4.10
C ASP A 23 15.26 -23.96 -5.16
N SER A 24 14.89 -22.93 -5.94
CA SER A 24 14.12 -22.97 -7.21
C SER A 24 12.57 -23.07 -7.25
N ALA A 25 11.82 -22.52 -6.29
CA ALA A 25 10.34 -22.44 -6.45
C ALA A 25 9.87 -21.34 -7.42
N VAL A 26 10.70 -20.34 -7.71
CA VAL A 26 10.40 -19.29 -8.70
C VAL A 26 10.67 -19.83 -10.10
N PRO A 27 9.73 -19.73 -11.06
CA PRO A 27 10.00 -20.20 -12.41
C PRO A 27 11.10 -19.38 -13.10
N ASP A 28 12.07 -20.06 -13.72
CA ASP A 28 13.29 -19.44 -14.29
C ASP A 28 13.04 -18.47 -15.47
N LYS A 29 11.83 -18.44 -16.00
CA LYS A 29 11.44 -17.65 -17.17
C LYS A 29 9.99 -17.21 -17.07
N PRO A 30 9.59 -16.16 -17.80
CA PRO A 30 8.18 -15.77 -17.84
C PRO A 30 7.26 -16.90 -18.32
N GLU A 31 6.23 -17.16 -17.53
CA GLU A 31 5.16 -18.10 -17.84
C GLU A 31 3.81 -17.36 -17.94
N HIS A 32 2.74 -18.10 -18.22
CA HIS A 32 1.35 -17.56 -18.25
C HIS A 32 1.12 -16.32 -19.16
N GLY A 33 2.01 -16.12 -20.15
CA GLY A 33 1.97 -15.02 -21.10
C GLY A 33 2.29 -13.65 -20.51
N PHE A 34 3.14 -13.61 -19.47
CA PHE A 34 3.77 -12.38 -18.99
C PHE A 34 5.03 -12.05 -19.80
N ASP A 35 5.30 -10.75 -19.94
CA ASP A 35 6.58 -10.27 -20.47
C ASP A 35 7.59 -10.08 -19.32
N ASP A 36 8.87 -9.96 -19.66
CA ASP A 36 9.95 -9.76 -18.68
C ASP A 36 9.69 -8.55 -17.77
N ALA A 37 9.15 -7.46 -18.33
CA ALA A 37 8.93 -6.23 -17.60
C ALA A 37 7.85 -6.34 -16.52
N THR A 38 6.90 -7.26 -16.69
CA THR A 38 5.88 -7.54 -15.68
C THR A 38 6.27 -8.73 -14.80
N TYR A 39 6.93 -9.74 -15.35
CA TYR A 39 7.21 -11.00 -14.68
C TYR A 39 8.23 -10.85 -13.56
N TYR A 40 9.43 -10.37 -13.87
CA TYR A 40 10.54 -10.34 -12.91
C TYR A 40 10.24 -9.49 -11.65
N PRO A 41 9.59 -8.31 -11.74
CA PRO A 41 9.21 -7.54 -10.55
C PRO A 41 8.21 -8.22 -9.59
N LEU A 42 7.58 -9.34 -9.96
CA LEU A 42 6.57 -10.01 -9.12
C LEU A 42 7.16 -10.92 -8.05
N TRP A 43 8.45 -11.19 -8.11
CA TRP A 43 9.09 -12.29 -7.38
C TRP A 43 9.95 -11.79 -6.23
N SER A 44 9.45 -10.88 -5.41
CA SER A 44 10.24 -10.41 -4.27
C SER A 44 10.56 -11.54 -3.29
N GLY A 45 11.76 -11.49 -2.71
CA GLY A 45 12.30 -12.56 -1.89
C GLY A 45 12.70 -13.81 -2.69
N ASP A 46 13.03 -13.63 -3.96
CA ASP A 46 13.85 -14.58 -4.70
C ASP A 46 15.33 -14.46 -4.29
N ASP A 47 16.15 -15.40 -4.78
CA ASP A 47 17.58 -15.35 -4.49
C ASP A 47 18.22 -14.23 -5.31
N ASP A 48 18.38 -13.08 -4.67
CA ASP A 48 19.19 -11.98 -5.16
C ASP A 48 20.64 -12.44 -5.25
N THR A 49 21.03 -12.91 -6.44
CA THR A 49 22.39 -13.33 -6.71
C THR A 49 23.31 -12.15 -6.42
N GLY A 50 24.34 -12.34 -5.58
CA GLY A 50 25.32 -11.31 -5.19
C GLY A 50 26.24 -10.85 -6.33
N VAL A 51 25.70 -10.68 -7.52
CA VAL A 51 26.32 -10.07 -8.69
C VAL A 51 26.66 -8.62 -8.32
N ASP A 52 27.87 -8.19 -8.67
CA ASP A 52 28.29 -6.81 -8.46
C ASP A 52 27.32 -5.88 -9.20
N VAL A 53 26.66 -4.98 -8.46
CA VAL A 53 25.72 -3.98 -8.97
C VAL A 53 26.33 -3.19 -10.14
N ALA A 54 27.66 -3.06 -10.18
CA ALA A 54 28.39 -2.41 -11.28
C ALA A 54 28.33 -3.16 -12.61
N THR A 55 28.01 -4.46 -12.61
CA THR A 55 27.90 -5.34 -13.79
C THR A 55 26.45 -5.62 -14.22
N VAL A 56 25.48 -5.19 -13.43
CA VAL A 56 24.05 -5.39 -13.72
C VAL A 56 23.64 -4.56 -14.94
N SER A 57 22.99 -5.20 -15.91
CA SER A 57 22.39 -4.47 -17.02
C SER A 57 21.33 -3.51 -16.46
N GLY A 58 21.27 -2.26 -16.93
CA GLY A 58 20.24 -1.28 -16.52
C GLY A 58 18.81 -1.63 -16.97
N THR A 59 18.51 -2.90 -17.18
CA THR A 59 17.19 -3.44 -17.51
C THR A 59 16.47 -3.87 -16.22
N VAL A 60 15.15 -3.96 -16.29
CA VAL A 60 14.32 -4.44 -15.17
C VAL A 60 14.68 -5.87 -14.74
N VAL A 61 15.08 -6.73 -15.69
CA VAL A 61 15.54 -8.09 -15.42
C VAL A 61 16.84 -8.08 -14.64
N GLY A 62 17.79 -7.22 -15.04
CA GLY A 62 19.04 -7.07 -14.29
C GLY A 62 18.80 -6.57 -12.86
N LEU A 63 17.90 -5.59 -12.69
CA LEU A 63 17.58 -5.07 -11.37
C LEU A 63 16.96 -6.13 -10.45
N ALA A 64 15.99 -6.89 -10.98
CA ALA A 64 15.32 -7.96 -10.24
C ALA A 64 16.23 -9.14 -9.87
N THR A 65 17.47 -9.21 -10.38
CA THR A 65 18.43 -10.28 -10.00
C THR A 65 19.31 -9.92 -8.81
N VAL A 66 19.24 -8.67 -8.34
CA VAL A 66 20.09 -8.14 -7.26
C VAL A 66 19.32 -7.39 -6.17
N THR A 67 18.03 -7.11 -6.40
CA THR A 67 17.16 -6.44 -5.43
C THR A 67 15.69 -6.60 -5.82
N ASP A 68 14.83 -6.59 -4.82
CA ASP A 68 13.39 -6.46 -4.98
C ASP A 68 12.95 -5.14 -5.62
N ILE A 69 11.89 -5.19 -6.44
CA ILE A 69 11.34 -4.03 -7.14
C ILE A 69 9.97 -3.66 -6.54
N PRO A 70 9.83 -2.49 -5.89
CA PRO A 70 8.55 -2.08 -5.36
C PRO A 70 7.63 -1.47 -6.43
N PHE A 71 6.33 -1.58 -6.19
CA PHE A 71 5.26 -0.97 -6.97
C PHE A 71 4.67 0.23 -6.23
N ASP A 72 4.27 1.24 -6.99
CA ASP A 72 3.55 2.42 -6.49
C ASP A 72 2.07 2.14 -6.18
N ARG A 73 1.54 1.02 -6.68
CA ARG A 73 0.13 0.59 -6.54
C ARG A 73 0.06 -0.93 -6.48
N PRO A 74 -1.00 -1.51 -5.89
CA PRO A 74 -1.19 -2.96 -5.87
C PRO A 74 -1.13 -3.55 -7.30
N PRO A 75 -0.21 -4.48 -7.60
CA PRO A 75 0.01 -4.98 -8.95
C PRO A 75 -1.14 -5.91 -9.40
N ILE A 76 -1.87 -5.51 -10.44
CA ILE A 76 -2.92 -6.33 -11.07
C ILE A 76 -2.40 -7.67 -11.62
N ALA A 77 -1.10 -7.73 -11.90
CA ALA A 77 -0.44 -8.91 -12.45
C ALA A 77 -0.51 -10.12 -11.51
N VAL A 78 -0.52 -9.92 -10.18
CA VAL A 78 -0.66 -11.00 -9.19
C VAL A 78 -1.96 -11.78 -9.37
N GLU A 79 -3.08 -11.10 -9.59
CA GLU A 79 -4.38 -11.76 -9.75
C GLU A 79 -4.49 -12.53 -11.07
N ARG A 80 -3.82 -12.02 -12.10
CA ARG A 80 -3.73 -12.72 -13.40
C ARG A 80 -2.83 -13.94 -13.26
N TRP A 81 -1.70 -13.83 -12.57
CA TRP A 81 -0.80 -14.94 -12.26
C TRP A 81 -1.56 -16.03 -11.51
N ASN A 82 -2.11 -15.72 -10.33
CA ASN A 82 -2.84 -16.67 -9.49
C ASN A 82 -3.98 -17.36 -10.22
N ARG A 83 -4.69 -16.67 -11.13
CA ARG A 83 -5.78 -17.29 -11.91
C ARG A 83 -5.27 -18.32 -12.93
N LEU A 84 -4.09 -18.11 -13.50
CA LEU A 84 -3.50 -18.99 -14.52
C LEU A 84 -2.72 -20.12 -13.83
N ASP A 85 -1.95 -19.80 -12.81
CA ASP A 85 -1.25 -20.75 -11.95
C ASP A 85 -2.22 -21.73 -11.28
N HIS A 86 -3.37 -21.24 -10.78
CA HIS A 86 -4.44 -22.09 -10.24
C HIS A 86 -4.98 -23.15 -11.22
N SER A 87 -4.86 -22.94 -12.54
CA SER A 87 -5.27 -23.95 -13.52
C SER A 87 -4.25 -25.05 -13.75
N ASP A 88 -3.03 -24.90 -13.24
CA ASP A 88 -1.96 -25.88 -13.36
C ASP A 88 -1.99 -26.91 -12.21
N PHE A 89 -3.05 -26.88 -11.40
CA PHE A 89 -3.27 -27.87 -10.34
C PHE A 89 -3.23 -29.29 -10.92
N PRO A 90 -2.51 -30.23 -10.29
CA PRO A 90 -2.33 -31.57 -10.84
C PRO A 90 -3.63 -32.29 -11.23
N PRO A 91 -3.59 -33.13 -12.29
CA PRO A 91 -4.77 -33.87 -12.76
C PRO A 91 -5.30 -34.85 -11.71
N ASP A 92 -6.52 -35.32 -11.93
CA ASP A 92 -7.23 -36.20 -10.98
C ASP A 92 -6.72 -37.62 -11.07
N ASP A 93 -6.39 -38.20 -9.93
CA ASP A 93 -6.00 -39.59 -9.78
C ASP A 93 -6.56 -40.13 -8.45
N PRO A 94 -7.54 -41.04 -8.47
CA PRO A 94 -8.15 -41.56 -7.26
C PRO A 94 -7.17 -42.33 -6.37
N ALA A 95 -5.98 -42.72 -6.84
CA ALA A 95 -4.98 -43.38 -6.01
C ALA A 95 -4.10 -42.42 -5.21
N THR A 96 -4.15 -41.11 -5.50
CA THR A 96 -3.23 -40.12 -4.93
C THR A 96 -3.96 -38.88 -4.43
N ALA A 97 -3.50 -38.32 -3.31
CA ALA A 97 -3.97 -37.02 -2.83
C ALA A 97 -2.80 -36.02 -2.88
N VAL A 98 -3.03 -34.83 -3.40
CA VAL A 98 -2.04 -33.76 -3.55
C VAL A 98 -2.48 -32.52 -2.78
N ARG A 99 -1.61 -32.01 -1.90
CA ARG A 99 -1.93 -30.83 -1.06
C ARG A 99 -0.68 -30.00 -0.75
N PRO A 100 -0.82 -28.70 -0.43
CA PRO A 100 0.32 -27.89 0.02
C PRO A 100 0.85 -28.41 1.37
N SER A 101 2.11 -28.09 1.65
CA SER A 101 2.76 -28.48 2.90
C SER A 101 2.01 -27.86 4.09
N GLY A 102 1.55 -28.69 5.03
CA GLY A 102 0.81 -28.24 6.21
C GLY A 102 -0.71 -28.20 6.10
N ALA A 103 -1.30 -28.55 4.94
CA ALA A 103 -2.76 -28.69 4.84
C ALA A 103 -3.30 -29.77 5.77
N GLU A 104 -4.36 -29.43 6.51
CA GLU A 104 -5.09 -30.38 7.35
C GLU A 104 -5.81 -31.43 6.49
N THR A 105 -5.82 -32.68 6.96
CA THR A 105 -6.49 -33.79 6.28
C THR A 105 -7.57 -34.42 7.13
N THR A 106 -8.57 -34.98 6.47
CA THR A 106 -9.63 -35.78 7.11
C THR A 106 -9.82 -37.09 6.34
N ASP A 107 -10.01 -38.17 7.09
CA ASP A 107 -10.25 -39.51 6.55
C ASP A 107 -11.71 -39.95 6.78
N GLY A 108 -12.27 -40.60 5.77
CA GLY A 108 -13.53 -41.35 5.81
C GLY A 108 -13.30 -42.86 5.80
N GLU A 109 -14.33 -43.61 5.41
CA GLU A 109 -14.25 -45.07 5.24
C GLU A 109 -13.39 -45.43 4.01
N PHE A 110 -13.65 -44.79 2.87
CA PHE A 110 -12.95 -44.98 1.59
C PHE A 110 -12.22 -43.72 1.13
N VAL A 111 -12.71 -42.52 1.46
CA VAL A 111 -12.02 -41.26 1.19
C VAL A 111 -10.86 -41.12 2.18
N LYS A 112 -9.66 -40.81 1.70
CA LYS A 112 -8.48 -40.59 2.53
C LYS A 112 -7.74 -39.34 2.14
N ASP A 113 -7.03 -38.77 3.11
CA ASP A 113 -6.19 -37.59 2.93
C ASP A 113 -6.95 -36.41 2.30
N ALA A 114 -8.27 -36.34 2.55
CA ALA A 114 -9.09 -35.28 2.00
C ALA A 114 -8.65 -33.95 2.59
N SER A 115 -8.43 -32.97 1.74
CA SER A 115 -8.03 -31.63 2.14
C SER A 115 -8.69 -30.59 1.25
N VAL A 116 -8.85 -29.39 1.80
CA VAL A 116 -9.12 -28.17 1.06
C VAL A 116 -8.12 -27.13 1.54
N SER A 117 -7.65 -26.29 0.63
CA SER A 117 -6.75 -25.19 0.98
C SER A 117 -7.14 -23.93 0.24
N VAL A 118 -7.15 -22.80 0.95
CA VAL A 118 -7.26 -21.46 0.36
C VAL A 118 -5.99 -21.21 -0.43
N PHE A 119 -6.15 -21.08 -1.74
CA PHE A 119 -5.06 -20.85 -2.67
C PHE A 119 -4.70 -19.36 -2.75
N ALA A 120 -5.72 -18.51 -2.90
CA ALA A 120 -5.55 -17.06 -2.86
C ALA A 120 -6.89 -16.37 -2.57
N VAL A 121 -6.83 -15.21 -1.92
CA VAL A 121 -7.93 -14.25 -1.85
C VAL A 121 -7.56 -13.05 -2.69
N GLN A 122 -8.42 -12.61 -3.62
CA GLN A 122 -8.09 -11.53 -4.55
C GLN A 122 -9.29 -10.63 -4.89
N PRO A 123 -9.08 -9.31 -5.04
CA PRO A 123 -7.86 -8.58 -4.70
C PRO A 123 -7.62 -8.59 -3.18
N SER A 124 -6.36 -8.71 -2.76
CA SER A 124 -5.98 -8.61 -1.35
C SER A 124 -4.58 -8.05 -1.17
N THR A 125 -4.25 -7.60 0.03
CA THR A 125 -2.94 -7.04 0.36
C THR A 125 -2.60 -7.32 1.81
N ARG A 126 -1.47 -7.98 2.08
CA ARG A 126 -0.93 -8.13 3.43
C ARG A 126 -0.19 -6.86 3.83
N VAL A 127 -0.65 -6.17 4.86
CA VAL A 127 -0.13 -4.85 5.22
C VAL A 127 0.77 -4.96 6.43
N HIS A 128 2.04 -4.62 6.29
CA HIS A 128 2.99 -4.56 7.40
C HIS A 128 2.77 -3.26 8.17
N LEU A 129 1.90 -3.28 9.18
CA LEU A 129 1.56 -2.09 9.98
C LEU A 129 2.64 -1.81 11.02
N ASP A 130 3.06 -2.84 11.75
CA ASP A 130 4.11 -2.81 12.75
C ASP A 130 4.80 -4.19 12.84
N THR A 131 5.64 -4.39 13.85
CA THR A 131 6.44 -5.63 14.02
C THR A 131 5.61 -6.89 14.30
N GLU A 132 4.37 -6.77 14.76
CA GLU A 132 3.53 -7.90 15.18
C GLU A 132 2.23 -8.02 14.35
N HIS A 133 1.81 -6.95 13.68
CA HIS A 133 0.53 -6.88 12.98
C HIS A 133 0.70 -6.82 11.45
N VAL A 134 0.42 -7.95 10.80
CA VAL A 134 0.40 -8.09 9.34
C VAL A 134 -0.98 -8.58 8.83
N PRO A 135 -2.05 -7.78 8.96
CA PRO A 135 -3.39 -8.19 8.52
C PRO A 135 -3.48 -8.35 7.00
N LEU A 136 -4.36 -9.25 6.56
CA LEU A 136 -4.74 -9.40 5.16
C LEU A 136 -5.94 -8.50 4.86
N TYR A 137 -5.69 -7.39 4.18
CA TYR A 137 -6.75 -6.51 3.71
C TYR A 137 -7.38 -7.05 2.41
N VAL A 138 -8.69 -6.92 2.28
CA VAL A 138 -9.46 -7.30 1.09
C VAL A 138 -10.42 -6.20 0.66
N ALA A 139 -10.78 -6.18 -0.62
CA ALA A 139 -11.85 -5.31 -1.08
C ALA A 139 -13.22 -5.83 -0.57
N PRO A 140 -14.25 -4.99 -0.50
CA PRO A 140 -15.61 -5.43 -0.14
C PRO A 140 -16.17 -6.53 -1.05
N ASP A 141 -15.73 -6.54 -2.32
CA ASP A 141 -16.06 -7.54 -3.32
C ASP A 141 -14.78 -8.22 -3.83
N GLY A 142 -14.78 -9.55 -3.92
CA GLY A 142 -13.62 -10.30 -4.36
C GLY A 142 -13.89 -11.78 -4.60
N THR A 143 -12.83 -12.54 -4.80
CA THR A 143 -12.88 -13.98 -5.11
C THR A 143 -11.91 -14.75 -4.23
N VAL A 144 -12.37 -15.88 -3.70
CA VAL A 144 -11.53 -16.90 -3.07
C VAL A 144 -11.26 -18.01 -4.09
N LEU A 145 -9.98 -18.28 -4.33
CA LEU A 145 -9.50 -19.45 -5.05
C LEU A 145 -9.15 -20.53 -4.03
N GLY A 146 -9.49 -21.77 -4.31
CA GLY A 146 -9.10 -22.90 -3.46
C GLY A 146 -8.69 -24.12 -4.27
N VAL A 147 -8.06 -25.07 -3.61
CA VAL A 147 -7.81 -26.41 -4.15
C VAL A 147 -8.45 -27.45 -3.24
N VAL A 148 -8.94 -28.54 -3.81
CA VAL A 148 -9.51 -29.68 -3.08
C VAL A 148 -8.95 -30.94 -3.68
N ASP A 149 -8.41 -31.83 -2.85
CA ASP A 149 -7.94 -33.12 -3.32
C ASP A 149 -8.05 -34.20 -2.23
N TYR A 150 -8.06 -35.45 -2.68
CA TYR A 150 -8.25 -36.63 -1.85
C TYR A 150 -7.84 -37.87 -2.63
N ARG A 151 -7.65 -38.99 -1.93
CA ARG A 151 -7.53 -40.31 -2.56
C ARG A 151 -8.65 -41.24 -2.12
N VAL A 152 -8.84 -42.31 -2.87
CA VAL A 152 -9.80 -43.37 -2.61
C VAL A 152 -9.05 -44.64 -2.25
N GLU A 153 -9.25 -45.12 -1.03
CA GLU A 153 -8.73 -46.40 -0.57
C GLU A 153 -9.77 -47.49 -0.79
N ILE A 154 -9.52 -48.34 -1.78
CA ILE A 154 -10.35 -49.52 -2.06
C ILE A 154 -9.82 -50.75 -1.30
N PRO A 155 -10.71 -51.57 -0.72
CA PRO A 155 -10.28 -52.83 -0.12
C PRO A 155 -9.63 -53.77 -1.13
N ALA A 156 -8.70 -54.61 -0.67
CA ALA A 156 -8.02 -55.56 -1.53
C ALA A 156 -8.99 -56.58 -2.14
N ASP A 157 -8.86 -56.77 -3.46
CA ASP A 157 -9.60 -57.81 -4.19
C ASP A 157 -9.25 -59.22 -3.68
N SER A 158 -10.22 -60.11 -3.80
CA SER A 158 -10.05 -61.53 -3.55
C SER A 158 -10.76 -62.37 -4.62
N VAL A 159 -10.53 -63.68 -4.61
CA VAL A 159 -11.25 -64.61 -5.51
C VAL A 159 -12.77 -64.54 -5.32
N ARG A 160 -13.24 -64.05 -4.16
CA ARG A 160 -14.67 -63.91 -3.85
C ARG A 160 -15.20 -62.51 -4.03
N ASP A 161 -14.40 -61.48 -3.83
CA ASP A 161 -14.87 -60.10 -3.79
C ASP A 161 -14.00 -59.25 -4.71
N GLN A 162 -14.64 -58.58 -5.67
CA GLN A 162 -14.00 -57.60 -6.54
C GLN A 162 -14.60 -56.22 -6.25
N TRP A 163 -13.75 -55.22 -6.07
CA TRP A 163 -14.15 -53.84 -5.81
C TRP A 163 -13.90 -52.97 -7.05
N THR A 164 -14.77 -52.01 -7.28
CA THR A 164 -14.62 -51.05 -8.39
C THR A 164 -15.15 -49.69 -7.95
N ILE A 165 -14.41 -48.63 -8.24
CA ILE A 165 -14.88 -47.26 -8.05
C ILE A 165 -15.91 -46.97 -9.14
N THR A 166 -17.17 -46.72 -8.77
CA THR A 166 -18.24 -46.38 -9.73
C THR A 166 -18.34 -44.89 -9.94
N SER A 167 -18.14 -44.10 -8.88
CA SER A 167 -18.05 -42.65 -8.96
C SER A 167 -17.16 -42.10 -7.84
N HIS A 168 -16.46 -41.01 -8.14
CA HIS A 168 -15.81 -40.18 -7.13
C HIS A 168 -15.81 -38.74 -7.63
N GLY A 169 -15.89 -37.79 -6.70
CA GLY A 169 -15.67 -36.39 -7.05
C GLY A 169 -15.89 -35.44 -5.89
N VAL A 170 -15.46 -34.20 -6.09
CA VAL A 170 -15.89 -33.08 -5.27
C VAL A 170 -17.34 -32.79 -5.60
N ARG A 171 -18.25 -33.04 -4.66
CA ARG A 171 -19.68 -32.79 -4.82
C ARG A 171 -19.99 -31.30 -4.84
N SER A 172 -19.49 -30.58 -3.84
CA SER A 172 -19.72 -29.14 -3.70
C SER A 172 -18.61 -28.47 -2.91
N VAL A 173 -18.28 -27.25 -3.27
CA VAL A 173 -17.46 -26.34 -2.47
C VAL A 173 -18.26 -25.10 -2.17
N ARG A 174 -18.31 -24.72 -0.89
CA ARG A 174 -19.01 -23.53 -0.39
C ARG A 174 -18.00 -22.54 0.15
N LEU A 175 -18.25 -21.25 -0.09
CA LEU A 175 -17.58 -20.16 0.60
C LEU A 175 -18.52 -19.62 1.68
N LEU A 176 -18.04 -19.59 2.91
CA LEU A 176 -18.73 -19.02 4.06
C LEU A 176 -18.03 -17.72 4.48
N VAL A 177 -18.82 -16.71 4.84
CA VAL A 177 -18.36 -15.46 5.49
C VAL A 177 -18.96 -15.46 6.87
N ASP A 178 -18.12 -15.48 7.91
CA ASP A 178 -18.54 -15.51 9.32
C ASP A 178 -19.54 -16.64 9.65
N GLY A 179 -19.46 -17.75 8.91
CA GLY A 179 -20.34 -18.92 9.04
C GLY A 179 -21.52 -18.97 8.07
N ASP A 180 -21.85 -17.87 7.39
CA ASP A 180 -22.95 -17.81 6.42
C ASP A 180 -22.46 -18.15 5.02
N THR A 181 -23.14 -19.09 4.34
CA THR A 181 -22.77 -19.48 2.96
C THR A 181 -23.13 -18.35 1.98
N VAL A 182 -22.12 -17.77 1.33
CA VAL A 182 -22.28 -16.66 0.36
C VAL A 182 -22.15 -17.12 -1.10
N ALA A 183 -21.42 -18.21 -1.34
CA ALA A 183 -21.27 -18.79 -2.67
C ALA A 183 -21.13 -20.31 -2.63
N THR A 184 -21.48 -20.98 -3.74
CA THR A 184 -21.35 -22.43 -3.89
C THR A 184 -21.03 -22.78 -5.33
N THR A 185 -20.14 -23.75 -5.52
CA THR A 185 -19.84 -24.38 -6.81
C THR A 185 -19.82 -25.90 -6.65
N ALA A 186 -19.94 -26.64 -7.75
CA ALA A 186 -19.99 -28.10 -7.74
C ALA A 186 -19.02 -28.70 -8.75
N GLY A 187 -18.56 -29.92 -8.49
CA GLY A 187 -17.83 -30.73 -9.48
C GLY A 187 -16.45 -30.22 -9.86
N THR A 188 -15.75 -29.49 -8.98
CA THR A 188 -14.41 -28.97 -9.28
C THR A 188 -13.45 -29.10 -8.10
N ARG A 189 -12.19 -29.43 -8.41
CA ARG A 189 -11.05 -29.44 -7.48
C ARG A 189 -10.32 -28.10 -7.41
N THR A 190 -10.63 -27.18 -8.31
CA THR A 190 -10.08 -25.82 -8.35
C THR A 190 -11.22 -24.79 -8.28
N PRO A 191 -11.98 -24.75 -7.16
CA PRO A 191 -13.09 -23.82 -6.98
C PRO A 191 -12.64 -22.35 -7.05
N ARG A 192 -13.52 -21.52 -7.62
CA ARG A 192 -13.43 -20.05 -7.62
C ARG A 192 -14.78 -19.52 -7.14
N LEU A 193 -14.78 -18.83 -6.02
CA LEU A 193 -16.00 -18.45 -5.30
C LEU A 193 -15.95 -16.96 -4.98
N ASP A 194 -16.91 -16.20 -5.51
CA ASP A 194 -16.99 -14.76 -5.27
C ASP A 194 -17.71 -14.47 -3.95
N TYR A 195 -17.27 -13.43 -3.24
CA TYR A 195 -18.01 -12.78 -2.16
C TYR A 195 -18.30 -11.34 -2.55
N ARG A 196 -19.34 -10.75 -1.93
CA ARG A 196 -19.74 -9.37 -2.20
C ARG A 196 -20.21 -8.66 -0.95
N GLY A 197 -19.97 -7.34 -0.91
CA GLY A 197 -20.47 -6.44 0.11
C GLY A 197 -20.01 -6.79 1.53
N LEU A 198 -18.74 -7.18 1.73
CA LEU A 198 -18.17 -7.27 3.07
C LEU A 198 -18.25 -5.91 3.76
N ASP A 199 -18.59 -5.92 5.04
CA ASP A 199 -18.96 -4.73 5.78
C ASP A 199 -17.82 -4.28 6.71
N ALA A 200 -17.33 -3.07 6.48
CA ALA A 200 -16.31 -2.44 7.30
C ALA A 200 -16.84 -1.89 8.64
N THR A 201 -18.15 -1.91 8.91
CA THR A 201 -18.74 -1.29 10.12
C THR A 201 -18.62 -2.14 11.40
N ARG A 202 -18.12 -3.38 11.32
CA ARG A 202 -17.71 -4.14 12.51
C ARG A 202 -16.56 -3.41 13.22
N THR A 203 -16.45 -3.58 14.54
CA THR A 203 -15.51 -2.83 15.41
C THR A 203 -14.05 -2.82 14.92
N ASP A 204 -13.66 -3.79 14.08
CA ASP A 204 -12.35 -3.93 13.46
C ASP A 204 -12.39 -4.23 11.95
N GLY A 205 -13.58 -4.24 11.32
CA GLY A 205 -13.75 -4.61 9.92
C GLY A 205 -13.31 -6.04 9.57
N THR A 206 -13.16 -6.93 10.57
CA THR A 206 -12.63 -8.28 10.38
C THR A 206 -13.72 -9.30 10.05
N HIS A 207 -13.41 -10.19 9.12
CA HIS A 207 -14.24 -11.34 8.73
C HIS A 207 -13.41 -12.63 8.64
N THR A 208 -14.07 -13.77 8.78
CA THR A 208 -13.50 -15.08 8.46
C THR A 208 -14.08 -15.59 7.15
N LEU A 209 -13.23 -15.79 6.14
CA LEU A 209 -13.56 -16.47 4.89
C LEU A 209 -13.23 -17.96 5.05
N MET A 210 -14.22 -18.83 4.89
CA MET A 210 -14.05 -20.27 5.07
C MET A 210 -14.50 -21.05 3.83
N LEU A 211 -13.59 -21.83 3.26
CA LEU A 211 -13.91 -22.81 2.22
C LEU A 211 -14.35 -24.11 2.89
N VAL A 212 -15.44 -24.69 2.41
CA VAL A 212 -15.94 -25.99 2.86
C VAL A 212 -16.21 -26.87 1.65
N ALA A 213 -15.46 -27.95 1.50
CA ALA A 213 -15.61 -28.90 0.41
C ALA A 213 -16.25 -30.21 0.91
N GLN A 214 -17.18 -30.74 0.13
CA GLN A 214 -17.76 -32.06 0.32
C GLN A 214 -17.30 -32.98 -0.82
N ILE A 215 -16.73 -34.12 -0.45
CA ILE A 215 -16.23 -35.17 -1.35
C ILE A 215 -17.13 -36.39 -1.19
N ASP A 216 -17.57 -36.95 -2.31
CA ASP A 216 -18.37 -38.16 -2.34
C ASP A 216 -17.65 -39.24 -3.16
N VAL A 217 -17.67 -40.49 -2.67
CA VAL A 217 -17.17 -41.68 -3.36
C VAL A 217 -18.23 -42.76 -3.32
N GLU A 218 -18.37 -43.50 -4.41
CA GLU A 218 -19.21 -44.66 -4.54
C GLU A 218 -18.38 -45.84 -5.08
N LEU A 219 -18.47 -46.97 -4.38
CA LEU A 219 -17.81 -48.22 -4.73
C LEU A 219 -18.85 -49.31 -4.98
N GLU A 220 -18.55 -50.19 -5.93
CA GLU A 220 -19.27 -51.42 -6.15
C GLU A 220 -18.43 -52.61 -5.68
N ARG A 221 -19.03 -53.50 -4.88
CA ARG A 221 -18.47 -54.82 -4.56
C ARG A 221 -19.25 -55.91 -5.26
N GLU A 222 -18.60 -56.64 -6.16
CA GLU A 222 -19.12 -57.86 -6.74
C GLU A 222 -18.64 -59.08 -5.95
N THR A 223 -19.55 -59.74 -5.25
CA THR A 223 -19.26 -60.97 -4.50
C THR A 223 -19.64 -62.20 -5.32
N THR A 224 -18.65 -63.01 -5.68
CA THR A 224 -18.80 -64.32 -6.31
C THR A 224 -18.90 -65.43 -5.25
N SER A 225 -20.07 -66.05 -5.15
CA SER A 225 -20.31 -67.22 -4.30
C SER A 225 -20.46 -68.49 -5.15
N ARG A 226 -19.92 -69.61 -4.66
CA ARG A 226 -20.10 -70.93 -5.27
C ARG A 226 -21.01 -71.76 -4.38
N ARG A 227 -22.08 -72.29 -4.96
CA ARG A 227 -23.04 -73.15 -4.26
C ARG A 227 -23.23 -74.45 -5.04
N THR A 228 -23.18 -75.58 -4.34
CA THR A 228 -23.56 -76.87 -4.92
C THR A 228 -25.08 -76.92 -5.06
N VAL A 229 -25.57 -77.06 -6.28
CA VAL A 229 -26.99 -77.22 -6.59
C VAL A 229 -27.19 -78.64 -7.07
N CYS A 230 -28.00 -79.40 -6.35
CA CYS A 230 -28.33 -80.79 -6.68
C CYS A 230 -29.76 -80.88 -7.18
N THR A 231 -29.96 -81.58 -8.29
CA THR A 231 -31.25 -81.88 -8.89
C THR A 231 -31.41 -83.39 -9.00
N THR A 232 -32.52 -83.91 -8.47
CA THR A 232 -32.84 -85.35 -8.56
C THR A 232 -33.77 -85.58 -9.74
N VAL A 233 -33.33 -86.36 -10.72
CA VAL A 233 -34.11 -86.79 -11.88
C VAL A 233 -34.10 -88.31 -11.90
N ASN A 234 -35.27 -88.95 -11.92
CA ASN A 234 -35.41 -90.42 -11.94
C ASN A 234 -34.56 -91.13 -10.87
N GLN A 235 -34.69 -90.73 -9.60
CA GLN A 235 -33.94 -91.29 -8.46
C GLN A 235 -32.40 -91.13 -8.55
N THR A 236 -31.88 -90.40 -9.55
CA THR A 236 -30.46 -90.07 -9.67
C THR A 236 -30.24 -88.61 -9.30
N THR A 237 -29.45 -88.36 -8.26
CA THR A 237 -29.08 -87.01 -7.85
C THR A 237 -27.84 -86.56 -8.61
N GLN A 238 -27.97 -85.52 -9.43
CA GLN A 238 -26.84 -84.85 -10.08
C GLN A 238 -26.59 -83.52 -9.40
N CYS A 239 -25.36 -83.29 -8.96
CA CYS A 239 -24.93 -82.04 -8.36
C CYS A 239 -24.00 -81.29 -9.31
N ARG A 240 -24.21 -79.98 -9.45
CA ARG A 240 -23.31 -79.07 -10.16
C ARG A 240 -22.92 -77.90 -9.27
N ILE A 241 -21.74 -77.34 -9.48
CA ILE A 241 -21.36 -76.08 -8.87
C ILE A 241 -22.04 -74.96 -9.66
N ALA A 242 -22.94 -74.23 -9.00
CA ALA A 242 -23.48 -72.99 -9.53
C ALA A 242 -22.68 -71.82 -8.95
N THR A 243 -22.29 -70.89 -9.82
CA THR A 243 -21.69 -69.62 -9.43
C THR A 243 -22.78 -68.56 -9.40
N GLN A 244 -22.89 -67.81 -8.32
CA GLN A 244 -23.81 -66.69 -8.18
C GLN A 244 -22.99 -65.44 -7.87
N ARG A 245 -23.20 -64.38 -8.66
CA ARG A 245 -22.61 -63.06 -8.43
C ARG A 245 -23.66 -62.14 -7.82
N THR A 246 -23.26 -61.37 -6.81
CA THR A 246 -24.11 -60.37 -6.15
C THR A 246 -23.34 -59.07 -6.08
N THR A 247 -23.94 -58.01 -6.58
CA THR A 247 -23.40 -56.65 -6.51
C THR A 247 -23.96 -55.94 -5.27
N LYS A 248 -23.10 -55.19 -4.56
CA LYS A 248 -23.52 -54.25 -3.51
C LYS A 248 -22.78 -52.93 -3.65
N THR A 249 -23.51 -51.83 -3.58
CA THR A 249 -22.96 -50.47 -3.57
C THR A 249 -22.62 -50.00 -2.16
N PHE A 250 -21.53 -49.25 -2.04
CA PHE A 250 -21.08 -48.56 -0.83
C PHE A 250 -20.79 -47.10 -1.17
N SER A 251 -21.04 -46.20 -0.22
CA SER A 251 -20.82 -44.77 -0.39
C SER A 251 -20.10 -44.20 0.81
N ASP A 252 -19.21 -43.25 0.59
CA ASP A 252 -18.54 -42.47 1.63
C ASP A 252 -18.55 -40.99 1.28
N THR A 253 -18.71 -40.16 2.31
CA THR A 253 -18.78 -38.70 2.19
C THR A 253 -17.92 -38.08 3.27
N VAL A 254 -16.99 -37.22 2.85
CA VAL A 254 -16.12 -36.45 3.76
C VAL A 254 -16.32 -34.97 3.52
N VAL A 255 -16.29 -34.19 4.60
CA VAL A 255 -16.35 -32.73 4.58
C VAL A 255 -15.05 -32.20 5.18
N VAL A 256 -14.39 -31.31 4.45
CA VAL A 256 -13.16 -30.64 4.84
C VAL A 256 -13.33 -29.14 4.74
N GLN A 257 -12.56 -28.39 5.53
CA GLN A 257 -12.64 -26.94 5.57
C GLN A 257 -11.28 -26.30 5.78
N ASP A 258 -11.12 -25.08 5.27
CA ASP A 258 -9.97 -24.21 5.51
C ASP A 258 -10.46 -22.76 5.61
N SER A 259 -9.79 -21.92 6.40
CA SER A 259 -10.25 -20.57 6.70
C SER A 259 -9.12 -19.57 6.81
N ILE A 260 -9.42 -18.34 6.40
CA ILE A 260 -8.51 -17.20 6.50
C ILE A 260 -9.25 -15.99 7.07
N THR A 261 -8.59 -15.28 7.98
CA THR A 261 -9.08 -14.02 8.54
C THR A 261 -8.66 -12.86 7.65
N VAL A 262 -9.60 -11.96 7.35
CA VAL A 262 -9.41 -10.80 6.49
C VAL A 262 -9.98 -9.54 7.12
N THR A 263 -9.43 -8.38 6.77
CA THR A 263 -9.94 -7.06 7.15
C THR A 263 -10.42 -6.31 5.91
N VAL A 264 -11.59 -5.69 5.95
CA VAL A 264 -12.10 -4.91 4.79
C VAL A 264 -11.31 -3.61 4.65
N ASP A 265 -10.71 -3.40 3.47
CA ASP A 265 -10.15 -2.11 3.09
C ASP A 265 -11.26 -1.17 2.61
N ALA A 266 -11.58 -0.18 3.44
CA ALA A 266 -12.65 0.78 3.18
C ALA A 266 -12.29 2.14 3.81
N PRO A 267 -11.35 2.89 3.22
CA PRO A 267 -10.91 4.17 3.78
C PRO A 267 -12.07 5.16 3.86
N VAL A 268 -12.26 5.78 5.03
CA VAL A 268 -13.25 6.84 5.23
C VAL A 268 -12.54 8.19 5.28
N LEU A 269 -12.96 9.08 4.38
CA LEU A 269 -12.44 10.43 4.32
C LEU A 269 -13.30 11.35 5.18
N SER A 270 -12.68 12.01 6.14
CA SER A 270 -13.27 13.10 6.93
C SER A 270 -12.42 14.35 6.76
N GLY A 271 -13.02 15.54 6.92
CA GLY A 271 -12.24 16.77 6.76
C GLY A 271 -13.06 18.05 6.84
N LEU A 272 -12.37 19.15 6.58
CA LEU A 272 -12.85 20.52 6.60
C LEU A 272 -12.33 21.23 5.35
N VAL A 273 -13.14 22.12 4.79
CA VAL A 273 -12.73 23.00 3.69
C VAL A 273 -12.72 24.46 4.15
N THR A 274 -11.90 25.28 3.52
CA THR A 274 -11.94 26.73 3.66
C THR A 274 -11.69 27.39 2.31
N THR A 275 -12.14 28.63 2.18
CA THR A 275 -11.83 29.49 1.03
C THR A 275 -10.91 30.62 1.49
N TYR A 276 -9.72 30.73 0.87
CA TYR A 276 -8.78 31.82 1.12
C TYR A 276 -9.25 33.11 0.42
N PRO A 277 -8.83 34.31 0.88
CA PRO A 277 -9.25 35.57 0.26
C PRO A 277 -8.92 35.72 -1.24
N ASN A 278 -7.94 34.98 -1.74
CA ASN A 278 -7.57 34.98 -3.15
C ASN A 278 -8.36 33.95 -3.99
N GLY A 279 -9.32 33.24 -3.39
CA GLY A 279 -10.13 32.20 -4.04
C GLY A 279 -9.54 30.79 -3.99
N ASP A 280 -8.34 30.60 -3.45
CA ASP A 280 -7.78 29.25 -3.27
C ASP A 280 -8.58 28.45 -2.24
N ARG A 281 -8.57 27.13 -2.37
CA ARG A 281 -9.22 26.23 -1.42
C ARG A 281 -8.21 25.62 -0.48
N GLY A 282 -8.50 25.69 0.82
CA GLY A 282 -7.85 24.85 1.80
C GLY A 282 -8.68 23.59 2.01
N PHE A 283 -8.02 22.44 2.08
CA PHE A 283 -8.63 21.18 2.48
C PHE A 283 -7.75 20.51 3.52
N ALA A 284 -8.35 20.19 4.65
CA ALA A 284 -7.72 19.50 5.76
C ALA A 284 -8.50 18.22 6.00
N ASN A 285 -7.85 17.08 5.86
CA ASN A 285 -8.51 15.80 5.86
C ASN A 285 -7.78 14.76 6.69
N THR A 286 -8.56 13.87 7.28
CA THR A 286 -8.08 12.70 8.02
C THR A 286 -8.71 11.47 7.40
N ILE A 287 -7.89 10.44 7.18
CA ILE A 287 -8.31 9.13 6.68
C ILE A 287 -8.10 8.14 7.83
N ASP A 288 -9.14 7.39 8.17
CA ASP A 288 -9.21 6.54 9.37
C ASP A 288 -8.52 5.17 9.22
N SER A 289 -8.15 4.80 7.99
CA SER A 289 -7.44 3.57 7.67
C SER A 289 -6.16 3.85 6.87
N PRO A 290 -5.26 2.87 6.75
CA PRO A 290 -4.15 2.94 5.79
C PRO A 290 -4.67 3.21 4.35
N TRP A 291 -3.97 4.05 3.60
CA TRP A 291 -4.37 4.48 2.26
C TRP A 291 -3.14 4.70 1.38
N SER A 292 -3.24 4.40 0.08
CA SER A 292 -2.09 4.47 -0.84
C SER A 292 -1.90 5.86 -1.46
N ALA A 293 -3.00 6.47 -1.89
CA ALA A 293 -2.99 7.77 -2.51
C ALA A 293 -4.31 8.50 -2.29
N TYR A 294 -4.23 9.81 -2.40
CA TYR A 294 -5.36 10.72 -2.37
C TYR A 294 -5.22 11.67 -3.56
N SER A 295 -6.28 11.84 -4.35
CA SER A 295 -6.27 12.65 -5.57
C SER A 295 -7.31 13.76 -5.54
N VAL A 296 -6.90 14.93 -6.01
CA VAL A 296 -7.74 16.09 -6.28
C VAL A 296 -7.56 16.55 -7.72
N PRO A 297 -8.46 17.38 -8.27
CA PRO A 297 -8.19 18.05 -9.53
C PRO A 297 -6.86 18.79 -9.47
N GLY A 298 -5.94 18.40 -10.36
CA GLY A 298 -4.63 19.04 -10.50
C GLY A 298 -3.51 18.54 -9.58
N GLY A 299 -3.73 17.51 -8.74
CA GLY A 299 -2.65 16.93 -7.93
C GLY A 299 -2.99 15.62 -7.23
N THR A 300 -1.96 14.85 -6.90
CA THR A 300 -2.06 13.63 -6.08
C THR A 300 -1.11 13.73 -4.91
N VAL A 301 -1.58 13.34 -3.74
CA VAL A 301 -0.76 13.09 -2.55
C VAL A 301 -0.61 11.57 -2.43
N ARG A 302 0.63 11.10 -2.36
CA ARG A 302 0.92 9.69 -2.12
C ARG A 302 1.12 9.49 -0.62
N GLY A 303 0.52 8.43 -0.09
CA GLY A 303 0.78 7.99 1.27
C GLY A 303 2.21 7.47 1.44
N VAL A 304 2.46 6.87 2.59
CA VAL A 304 3.77 6.27 2.91
C VAL A 304 3.97 4.88 2.30
N TRP A 305 2.92 4.30 1.73
CA TRP A 305 2.87 2.89 1.34
C TRP A 305 3.42 2.65 -0.07
N GLN A 306 4.28 1.64 -0.19
CA GLN A 306 4.60 0.97 -1.45
C GLN A 306 4.25 -0.51 -1.33
N PHE A 307 4.25 -1.18 -2.48
CA PHE A 307 3.80 -2.55 -2.60
C PHE A 307 4.91 -3.45 -3.14
N TYR A 308 4.90 -4.71 -2.76
CA TYR A 308 5.69 -5.74 -3.42
C TYR A 308 4.84 -7.01 -3.58
N SER A 309 5.29 -7.94 -4.39
CA SER A 309 4.66 -9.24 -4.57
C SER A 309 5.63 -10.32 -4.15
N ALA A 310 5.18 -11.30 -3.39
CA ALA A 310 5.99 -12.44 -2.99
C ALA A 310 5.17 -13.73 -3.04
N ARG A 311 5.83 -14.85 -3.31
CA ARG A 311 5.20 -16.18 -3.28
C ARG A 311 4.83 -16.60 -1.86
N ASP A 312 3.88 -17.51 -1.73
CA ASP A 312 3.62 -18.21 -0.48
C ASP A 312 4.53 -19.46 -0.36
N PRO A 313 5.54 -19.47 0.54
CA PRO A 313 6.47 -20.60 0.64
C PRO A 313 5.81 -21.91 1.06
N THR A 314 4.60 -21.88 1.63
CA THR A 314 3.85 -23.11 1.98
C THR A 314 3.46 -23.92 0.74
N TRP A 315 3.43 -23.26 -0.42
CA TRP A 315 3.16 -23.85 -1.72
C TRP A 315 4.41 -24.21 -2.51
N ASP A 316 5.63 -23.92 -2.03
CA ASP A 316 6.87 -24.28 -2.77
C ASP A 316 6.96 -25.81 -3.01
N THR A 317 6.37 -26.60 -2.11
CA THR A 317 6.29 -28.05 -2.22
C THR A 317 4.87 -28.58 -2.01
N LEU A 318 4.53 -29.63 -2.75
CA LEU A 318 3.29 -30.39 -2.56
C LEU A 318 3.61 -31.74 -1.92
N THR A 319 2.80 -32.11 -0.95
CA THR A 319 2.74 -33.47 -0.40
C THR A 319 1.83 -34.32 -1.29
N VAL A 320 2.37 -35.42 -1.81
CA VAL A 320 1.65 -36.45 -2.56
C VAL A 320 1.51 -37.67 -1.69
N ALA A 321 0.28 -37.98 -1.27
CA ALA A 321 -0.04 -39.13 -0.45
C ALA A 321 -0.59 -40.28 -1.29
N THR A 322 -0.15 -41.50 -0.97
CA THR A 322 -0.59 -42.77 -1.57
C THR A 322 -0.95 -43.75 -0.47
N SER A 323 -1.53 -44.90 -0.82
CA SER A 323 -1.77 -45.99 0.15
C SER A 323 -0.50 -46.53 0.82
N THR A 324 0.68 -46.28 0.24
CA THR A 324 1.97 -46.78 0.75
C THR A 324 2.78 -45.76 1.53
N GLY A 325 2.37 -44.48 1.52
CA GLY A 325 3.08 -43.39 2.19
C GLY A 325 3.00 -42.09 1.41
N GLU A 326 3.76 -41.12 1.90
CA GLU A 326 3.80 -39.74 1.37
C GLU A 326 5.18 -39.41 0.78
N ALA A 327 5.18 -38.56 -0.23
CA ALA A 327 6.38 -37.98 -0.81
C ALA A 327 6.18 -36.49 -1.05
N GLN A 328 7.25 -35.70 -0.96
CA GLN A 328 7.24 -34.29 -1.34
C GLN A 328 7.75 -34.14 -2.77
N ARG A 329 7.20 -33.17 -3.50
CA ARG A 329 7.69 -32.73 -4.81
C ARG A 329 7.58 -31.22 -4.94
N ALA A 330 8.37 -30.63 -5.83
CA ALA A 330 8.21 -29.23 -6.21
C ALA A 330 6.78 -28.99 -6.73
N SER A 331 6.21 -27.87 -6.31
CA SER A 331 4.87 -27.49 -6.74
C SER A 331 4.88 -26.88 -8.13
N PRO A 332 3.95 -27.26 -9.02
CA PRO A 332 3.69 -26.50 -10.24
C PRO A 332 2.87 -25.23 -9.97
N LEU A 333 2.52 -24.98 -8.70
CA LEU A 333 1.73 -23.84 -8.25
C LEU A 333 2.59 -22.95 -7.37
N VAL A 334 2.60 -21.67 -7.69
CA VAL A 334 3.35 -20.65 -6.96
C VAL A 334 2.46 -19.43 -6.74
N PRO A 335 1.45 -19.52 -5.84
CA PRO A 335 0.56 -18.40 -5.57
C PRO A 335 1.34 -17.19 -5.07
N LEU A 336 1.02 -16.04 -5.63
CA LEU A 336 1.59 -14.75 -5.28
C LEU A 336 0.65 -13.95 -4.38
N HIS A 337 1.24 -13.19 -3.48
CA HIS A 337 0.55 -12.27 -2.58
C HIS A 337 1.10 -10.86 -2.71
N VAL A 338 0.21 -9.89 -2.70
CA VAL A 338 0.60 -8.48 -2.61
C VAL A 338 0.84 -8.15 -1.14
N HIS A 339 1.94 -7.46 -0.88
CA HIS A 339 2.28 -6.90 0.41
C HIS A 339 2.37 -5.38 0.31
N ALA A 340 1.98 -4.66 1.36
CA ALA A 340 2.22 -3.23 1.50
C ALA A 340 3.12 -2.97 2.70
N TYR A 341 4.04 -2.01 2.55
CA TYR A 341 4.99 -1.63 3.58
C TYR A 341 5.22 -0.11 3.55
N PRO A 342 5.55 0.52 4.69
CA PRO A 342 5.89 1.93 4.72
C PRO A 342 7.28 2.11 4.10
N SER A 343 7.38 2.81 2.98
CA SER A 343 8.67 3.12 2.34
C SER A 343 9.18 4.53 2.66
N ARG A 344 8.39 5.32 3.39
CA ARG A 344 8.69 6.73 3.71
C ARG A 344 8.18 7.11 5.11
N GLN A 345 8.78 8.14 5.70
CA GLN A 345 8.36 8.64 7.02
C GLN A 345 7.04 9.41 6.97
N ALA A 346 6.72 10.08 5.86
CA ALA A 346 5.54 10.91 5.73
C ALA A 346 5.00 10.90 4.29
N PRO A 347 3.70 11.18 4.08
CA PRO A 347 3.09 11.41 2.78
C PRO A 347 3.83 12.48 1.96
N VAL A 348 3.77 12.35 0.63
CA VAL A 348 4.46 13.26 -0.31
C VAL A 348 3.53 13.71 -1.44
N THR A 349 3.68 14.96 -1.89
CA THR A 349 2.93 15.47 -3.04
C THR A 349 3.59 15.08 -4.36
N GLY A 350 2.80 14.51 -5.28
CA GLY A 350 3.23 14.21 -6.65
C GLY A 350 3.25 15.41 -7.60
N SER A 351 2.73 16.58 -7.19
CA SER A 351 2.67 17.78 -8.04
C SER A 351 2.74 19.07 -7.20
N PRO A 352 3.96 19.57 -6.91
CA PRO A 352 4.16 20.74 -6.04
C PRO A 352 3.70 22.08 -6.66
N LEU A 353 3.29 22.09 -7.94
CA LEU A 353 2.81 23.30 -8.61
C LEU A 353 1.35 23.64 -8.32
N THR A 354 0.56 22.66 -7.86
CA THR A 354 -0.89 22.82 -7.62
C THR A 354 -1.27 22.66 -6.15
N VAL A 355 -0.43 21.96 -5.37
CA VAL A 355 -0.68 21.59 -3.97
C VAL A 355 0.44 22.13 -3.10
N ASP A 356 0.09 23.00 -2.15
CA ASP A 356 0.99 23.46 -1.09
C ASP A 356 0.63 22.76 0.22
N VAL A 357 1.51 21.88 0.70
CA VAL A 357 1.30 21.15 1.97
C VAL A 357 1.55 22.12 3.12
N LEU A 358 0.50 22.36 3.90
CA LEU A 358 0.57 23.26 5.04
C LEU A 358 1.04 22.52 6.29
N GLU A 359 0.50 21.32 6.53
CA GLU A 359 0.86 20.49 7.67
C GLU A 359 0.51 19.02 7.40
N THR A 360 1.28 18.14 8.03
CA THR A 360 0.96 16.72 8.11
C THR A 360 1.16 16.32 9.56
N ASP A 361 0.09 15.86 10.19
CA ASP A 361 0.08 15.42 11.59
C ASP A 361 -0.54 14.03 11.67
N GLY A 362 -0.01 13.12 12.47
CA GLY A 362 -0.46 11.74 12.47
C GLY A 362 0.13 10.92 13.61
N HIS A 363 -0.28 9.66 13.69
CA HIS A 363 0.26 8.76 14.69
C HIS A 363 1.66 8.28 14.28
N VAL A 364 2.67 8.56 15.10
CA VAL A 364 4.03 8.08 14.88
C VAL A 364 4.07 6.58 15.21
N THR A 365 4.24 5.76 14.19
CA THR A 365 4.22 4.30 14.29
C THR A 365 5.62 3.74 14.04
N PRO A 366 6.12 2.78 14.86
CA PRO A 366 7.38 2.10 14.59
C PRO A 366 7.35 1.39 13.23
N VAL A 367 8.48 1.40 12.52
CA VAL A 367 8.60 0.71 11.24
C VAL A 367 8.53 -0.81 11.46
N PRO A 368 7.77 -1.56 10.64
CA PRO A 368 7.73 -3.01 10.70
C PRO A 368 9.06 -3.64 10.26
N THR A 369 9.35 -4.84 10.76
CA THR A 369 10.46 -5.64 10.26
C THR A 369 9.99 -6.44 9.05
N LEU A 370 10.55 -6.16 7.86
CA LEU A 370 10.34 -7.01 6.70
C LEU A 370 11.12 -8.33 6.86
N PRO A 371 10.65 -9.44 6.25
CA PRO A 371 11.42 -10.68 6.23
C PRO A 371 12.82 -10.45 5.64
N GLU A 372 13.83 -11.17 6.14
CA GLU A 372 15.25 -10.96 5.73
C GLU A 372 15.48 -11.15 4.23
N VAL A 373 14.68 -12.02 3.60
CA VAL A 373 14.71 -12.25 2.15
C VAL A 373 14.19 -11.06 1.34
N ILE A 374 13.52 -10.08 1.95
CA ILE A 374 12.95 -8.93 1.25
C ILE A 374 13.94 -7.76 1.28
N ALA A 375 14.53 -7.45 0.12
CA ALA A 375 15.51 -6.40 -0.11
C ALA A 375 14.84 -5.07 -0.50
N LEU A 376 14.06 -4.48 0.41
CA LEU A 376 13.37 -3.20 0.21
C LEU A 376 13.68 -2.17 1.29
N ASP A 377 13.84 -0.91 0.87
CA ASP A 377 14.11 0.21 1.78
C ASP A 377 12.90 0.58 2.62
N THR A 378 13.10 0.66 3.94
CA THR A 378 12.13 1.17 4.90
C THR A 378 12.69 2.39 5.64
N PRO A 379 11.84 3.25 6.23
CA PRO A 379 12.30 4.32 7.10
C PRO A 379 13.11 3.78 8.29
N ALA A 380 14.04 4.58 8.81
CA ALA A 380 14.98 4.11 9.83
C ALA A 380 14.36 3.75 11.19
N GLU A 381 13.28 4.41 11.60
CA GLU A 381 12.72 4.26 12.96
C GLU A 381 11.19 4.23 12.98
N SER A 382 10.55 5.23 12.39
CA SER A 382 9.10 5.41 12.45
C SER A 382 8.54 6.08 11.19
N TYR A 383 7.22 6.01 11.04
CA TYR A 383 6.46 6.68 10.00
C TYR A 383 5.16 7.27 10.56
N LEU A 384 4.59 8.25 9.85
CA LEU A 384 3.30 8.87 10.17
C LEU A 384 2.17 8.03 9.58
N ALA A 385 1.47 7.29 10.44
CA ALA A 385 0.24 6.58 10.12
C ALA A 385 -0.98 7.49 10.28
N ASN A 386 -2.01 7.24 9.47
CA ASN A 386 -3.33 7.90 9.55
C ASN A 386 -3.23 9.42 9.66
N ALA A 387 -2.34 10.01 8.85
CA ALA A 387 -2.03 11.42 8.97
C ALA A 387 -3.20 12.30 8.52
N THR A 388 -3.53 13.29 9.34
CA THR A 388 -4.23 14.50 8.94
C THR A 388 -3.33 15.29 8.00
N PHE A 389 -3.87 15.62 6.83
CA PHE A 389 -3.17 16.36 5.80
C PHE A 389 -3.92 17.67 5.57
N ALA A 390 -3.23 18.79 5.79
CA ALA A 390 -3.75 20.11 5.45
C ALA A 390 -2.99 20.66 4.25
N ALA A 391 -3.71 21.02 3.20
CA ALA A 391 -3.13 21.60 2.00
C ALA A 391 -3.97 22.74 1.42
N ARG A 392 -3.28 23.60 0.69
CA ARG A 392 -3.87 24.65 -0.12
C ARG A 392 -3.76 24.30 -1.58
N PHE A 393 -4.85 24.54 -2.31
CA PHE A 393 -5.01 24.19 -3.70
C PHE A 393 -5.46 25.40 -4.50
N SER A 394 -4.86 25.57 -5.68
CA SER A 394 -5.31 26.55 -6.66
C SER A 394 -6.28 25.91 -7.66
N GLY A 395 -7.39 26.57 -7.95
CA GLY A 395 -8.34 26.14 -8.98
C GLY A 395 -9.31 25.01 -8.60
N LEU A 396 -9.42 24.66 -7.31
CA LEU A 396 -10.52 23.80 -6.82
C LEU A 396 -11.80 24.62 -6.60
N ASP A 397 -12.94 23.99 -6.81
CA ASP A 397 -14.27 24.55 -6.59
C ASP A 397 -15.18 23.56 -5.82
N ASP A 398 -16.41 23.96 -5.49
CA ASP A 398 -17.35 23.11 -4.74
C ASP A 398 -17.78 21.85 -5.52
N GLY A 399 -17.67 21.88 -6.85
CA GLY A 399 -17.98 20.74 -7.73
C GLY A 399 -16.83 19.74 -7.83
N SER A 400 -15.66 20.07 -7.28
CA SER A 400 -14.48 19.23 -7.34
C SER A 400 -14.65 17.98 -6.47
N THR A 401 -14.26 16.84 -7.03
CA THR A 401 -14.28 15.54 -6.35
C THR A 401 -12.90 15.17 -5.85
N VAL A 402 -12.89 14.55 -4.70
CA VAL A 402 -11.73 14.06 -4.00
C VAL A 402 -11.81 12.54 -3.96
N ALA A 403 -10.73 11.86 -4.35
CA ALA A 403 -10.67 10.40 -4.36
C ALA A 403 -9.60 9.89 -3.40
N VAL A 404 -9.95 8.96 -2.52
CA VAL A 404 -9.00 8.20 -1.68
C VAL A 404 -8.89 6.79 -2.21
N SER A 405 -7.66 6.37 -2.52
CA SER A 405 -7.35 4.98 -2.89
C SER A 405 -6.89 4.21 -1.65
N GLY A 406 -7.51 3.05 -1.41
CA GLY A 406 -7.10 2.12 -0.36
C GLY A 406 -5.77 1.43 -0.65
N LEU A 407 -5.43 0.43 0.17
CA LEU A 407 -4.25 -0.42 -0.05
C LEU A 407 -4.56 -1.64 -0.92
N VAL A 408 -5.83 -1.98 -1.13
CA VAL A 408 -6.26 -3.09 -1.98
C VAL A 408 -6.67 -2.58 -3.35
N ARG A 409 -6.28 -3.31 -4.40
CA ARG A 409 -6.61 -2.92 -5.79
C ARG A 409 -8.12 -2.74 -5.98
N GLY A 410 -8.51 -1.60 -6.53
CA GLY A 410 -9.89 -1.31 -6.87
C GLY A 410 -10.72 -0.74 -5.70
N VAL A 411 -10.12 -0.59 -4.52
CA VAL A 411 -10.73 0.15 -3.40
C VAL A 411 -10.46 1.63 -3.61
N GLU A 412 -11.51 2.37 -3.94
CA GLU A 412 -11.49 3.82 -4.08
C GLU A 412 -12.78 4.42 -3.49
N ARG A 413 -12.65 5.57 -2.85
CA ARG A 413 -13.77 6.33 -2.28
C ARG A 413 -13.71 7.77 -2.73
N ASP A 414 -14.81 8.20 -3.35
CA ASP A 414 -14.97 9.56 -3.83
C ASP A 414 -15.85 10.38 -2.86
N ALA A 415 -15.46 11.63 -2.66
CA ALA A 415 -16.23 12.62 -1.93
C ALA A 415 -16.21 13.97 -2.66
N SER A 416 -17.35 14.64 -2.76
CA SER A 416 -17.37 16.03 -3.24
C SER A 416 -16.81 16.95 -2.16
N LEU A 417 -16.02 17.97 -2.54
CA LEU A 417 -15.57 18.99 -1.59
C LEU A 417 -16.74 19.67 -0.85
N SER A 418 -17.89 19.81 -1.50
CA SER A 418 -19.11 20.36 -0.90
C SER A 418 -19.73 19.49 0.20
N ALA A 419 -19.32 18.22 0.32
CA ALA A 419 -19.78 17.32 1.38
C ALA A 419 -19.09 17.59 2.73
N PHE A 420 -17.96 18.32 2.73
CA PHE A 420 -17.22 18.66 3.93
C PHE A 420 -17.69 20.00 4.51
N PRO A 421 -17.70 20.16 5.85
CA PRO A 421 -18.03 21.44 6.47
C PRO A 421 -17.06 22.53 6.04
N GLU A 422 -17.60 23.68 5.62
CA GLU A 422 -16.80 24.86 5.31
C GLU A 422 -16.54 25.70 6.57
N ARG A 423 -15.28 26.04 6.80
CA ARG A 423 -14.85 27.05 7.77
C ARG A 423 -14.64 28.37 7.07
N ALA A 424 -15.35 29.40 7.52
CA ALA A 424 -15.19 30.74 6.99
C ALA A 424 -13.85 31.35 7.44
N MET A 425 -13.01 31.75 6.49
CA MET A 425 -11.79 32.49 6.75
C MET A 425 -12.08 33.99 6.81
N ARG A 426 -11.80 34.62 7.95
CA ARG A 426 -12.01 36.06 8.15
C ARG A 426 -10.83 36.85 7.60
N PRO A 427 -11.02 37.72 6.59
CA PRO A 427 -9.95 38.56 6.09
C PRO A 427 -9.56 39.60 7.15
N VAL A 428 -8.25 39.88 7.25
CA VAL A 428 -7.72 40.92 8.13
C VAL A 428 -6.83 41.86 7.35
N SER A 429 -6.80 43.12 7.79
CA SER A 429 -5.89 44.15 7.32
C SER A 429 -4.87 44.41 8.42
N LEU A 430 -3.59 44.20 8.10
CA LEU A 430 -2.47 44.65 8.91
C LEU A 430 -1.96 45.96 8.31
N ARG A 431 -1.86 47.00 9.14
CA ARG A 431 -1.29 48.28 8.75
C ARG A 431 -0.11 48.61 9.66
N LEU A 432 1.02 48.94 9.05
CA LEU A 432 2.22 49.41 9.72
C LEU A 432 2.41 50.90 9.42
N THR A 433 2.57 51.72 10.45
CA THR A 433 2.73 53.18 10.31
C THR A 433 3.90 53.70 11.14
N VAL A 434 4.64 54.65 10.58
CA VAL A 434 5.71 55.36 11.28
C VAL A 434 5.09 56.51 12.07
N GLN A 435 5.23 56.47 13.40
CA GLN A 435 4.75 57.52 14.30
C GLN A 435 5.81 58.59 14.53
N GLU A 436 7.03 58.15 14.84
CA GLU A 436 8.14 59.06 15.14
C GLU A 436 9.45 58.48 14.58
N THR A 437 10.36 59.36 14.16
CA THR A 437 11.70 58.97 13.73
C THR A 437 12.72 59.92 14.36
N THR A 438 13.66 59.36 15.10
CA THR A 438 14.78 60.08 15.71
C THR A 438 16.09 59.75 14.98
N SER A 439 17.22 60.29 15.41
CA SER A 439 18.53 59.89 14.87
C SER A 439 18.91 58.44 15.17
N GLU A 440 18.33 57.82 16.20
CA GLU A 440 18.74 56.51 16.71
C GLU A 440 17.63 55.46 16.64
N THR A 441 16.36 55.89 16.62
CA THR A 441 15.20 55.00 16.73
C THR A 441 14.06 55.39 15.80
N VAL A 442 13.21 54.40 15.50
CA VAL A 442 11.92 54.59 14.81
C VAL A 442 10.83 54.02 15.71
N THR A 443 9.77 54.80 15.94
CA THR A 443 8.57 54.34 16.64
C THR A 443 7.52 53.98 15.60
N LEU A 444 7.10 52.72 15.61
CA LEU A 444 6.16 52.12 14.67
C LEU A 444 4.89 51.73 15.40
N GLU A 445 3.75 51.99 14.79
CA GLU A 445 2.44 51.48 15.22
C GLU A 445 1.94 50.43 14.23
N LEU A 446 1.51 49.29 14.76
CA LEU A 446 0.86 48.23 14.03
C LEU A 446 -0.61 48.22 14.42
N ALA A 447 -1.51 48.18 13.43
CA ALA A 447 -2.96 48.04 13.63
C ALA A 447 -3.48 46.83 12.85
N LEU A 448 -4.17 45.91 13.53
CA LEU A 448 -4.74 44.69 12.98
C LEU A 448 -6.27 44.68 13.17
N HIS A 449 -7.01 44.67 12.05
CA HIS A 449 -8.47 44.72 12.05
C HIS A 449 -9.06 43.71 11.08
N GLU A 450 -10.24 43.18 11.39
CA GLU A 450 -11.06 42.45 10.43
C GLU A 450 -11.45 43.39 9.28
N THR A 451 -11.24 42.95 8.03
CA THR A 451 -11.50 43.78 6.85
C THR A 451 -13.00 44.05 6.65
N ASP A 452 -13.84 43.06 6.95
CA ASP A 452 -15.28 43.13 6.67
C ASP A 452 -16.05 43.93 7.73
N THR A 453 -15.67 43.80 9.00
CA THR A 453 -16.39 44.38 10.14
C THR A 453 -15.68 45.60 10.74
N GLY A 454 -14.38 45.77 10.47
CA GLY A 454 -13.53 46.76 11.13
C GLY A 454 -13.20 46.43 12.59
N LEU A 455 -13.62 45.26 13.10
CA LEU A 455 -13.39 44.88 14.49
C LEU A 455 -11.89 44.71 14.77
N PRO A 456 -11.39 45.22 15.90
CA PRO A 456 -10.00 45.04 16.28
C PRO A 456 -9.68 43.58 16.59
N VAL A 457 -8.49 43.13 16.18
CA VAL A 457 -8.03 41.76 16.42
C VAL A 457 -6.96 41.78 17.51
N SER A 458 -7.31 41.25 18.68
CA SER A 458 -6.39 41.06 19.81
C SER A 458 -5.64 39.73 19.68
N THR A 459 -4.31 39.78 19.56
CA THR A 459 -3.46 38.59 19.46
C THR A 459 -2.97 38.10 20.83
N ALA A 460 -3.20 38.87 21.90
CA ALA A 460 -2.81 38.48 23.26
C ALA A 460 -3.53 37.23 23.79
N SER A 461 -4.71 36.92 23.23
CA SER A 461 -5.58 35.81 23.63
C SER A 461 -5.82 34.80 22.51
N MET A 462 -4.97 34.79 21.47
CA MET A 462 -5.14 33.98 20.27
C MET A 462 -3.85 33.24 19.93
N ASP A 463 -3.96 32.01 19.42
CA ASP A 463 -2.82 31.16 19.04
C ASP A 463 -2.14 31.54 17.70
N GLY A 464 -2.19 32.82 17.32
CA GLY A 464 -1.51 33.40 16.15
C GLY A 464 -0.24 34.18 16.51
N THR A 465 0.63 34.41 15.53
CA THR A 465 1.86 35.20 15.71
C THR A 465 1.82 36.48 14.88
N LEU A 466 1.77 37.62 15.56
CA LEU A 466 2.12 38.91 14.95
C LEU A 466 3.60 39.20 15.20
N SER A 467 4.31 39.65 14.19
CA SER A 467 5.73 39.98 14.29
C SER A 467 6.08 41.26 13.55
N LEU A 468 7.10 41.96 14.04
CA LEU A 468 7.75 43.10 13.40
C LEU A 468 9.24 42.78 13.28
N ASP A 469 9.77 42.76 12.06
CA ASP A 469 11.17 42.39 11.77
C ASP A 469 11.58 41.05 12.41
N GLY A 470 10.63 40.09 12.45
CA GLY A 470 10.80 38.77 13.05
C GLY A 470 10.59 38.71 14.57
N VAL A 471 10.44 39.86 15.26
CA VAL A 471 10.17 39.90 16.70
C VAL A 471 8.68 39.80 16.97
N ARG A 472 8.27 38.81 17.78
CA ARG A 472 6.86 38.61 18.14
C ARG A 472 6.32 39.76 18.99
N LEU A 473 5.12 40.22 18.63
CA LEU A 473 4.36 41.27 19.31
C LEU A 473 2.95 40.79 19.59
N ASN A 474 2.30 41.40 20.58
CA ASN A 474 0.88 41.21 20.83
C ASN A 474 0.13 42.53 20.72
N THR A 475 -0.99 42.53 19.99
CA THR A 475 -1.92 43.66 19.97
C THR A 475 -2.74 43.71 21.26
N SER A 476 -3.13 44.92 21.67
CA SER A 476 -4.11 45.13 22.73
C SER A 476 -5.55 44.86 22.25
N SER A 477 -6.52 45.03 23.14
CA SER A 477 -7.95 44.83 22.85
C SER A 477 -8.52 45.75 21.75
N ASP A 478 -7.81 46.83 21.44
CA ASP A 478 -8.10 47.78 20.37
C ASP A 478 -7.40 47.41 19.03
N GLY A 479 -6.68 46.29 18.99
CA GLY A 479 -6.03 45.78 17.78
C GLY A 479 -4.71 46.47 17.45
N THR A 480 -4.15 47.28 18.37
CA THR A 480 -2.92 48.03 18.10
C THR A 480 -1.73 47.57 18.94
N VAL A 481 -0.51 47.83 18.47
CA VAL A 481 0.73 47.72 19.26
C VAL A 481 1.75 48.72 18.76
N ILE A 482 2.39 49.44 19.70
CA ILE A 482 3.45 50.41 19.40
C ILE A 482 4.79 49.82 19.80
N ARG A 483 5.77 49.90 18.90
CA ARG A 483 7.14 49.41 19.14
C ARG A 483 8.18 50.42 18.66
N THR A 484 9.14 50.71 19.51
CA THR A 484 10.34 51.46 19.15
C THR A 484 11.45 50.48 18.78
N VAL A 485 12.02 50.64 17.59
CA VAL A 485 13.11 49.82 17.05
C VAL A 485 14.34 50.70 16.75
N PRO A 486 15.55 50.14 16.74
CA PRO A 486 16.73 50.86 16.25
C PRO A 486 16.52 51.30 14.80
N ARG A 487 17.14 52.43 14.42
CA ARG A 487 17.07 52.98 13.06
C ARG A 487 18.09 52.34 12.10
N ASP A 488 18.55 51.14 12.38
CA ASP A 488 19.60 50.45 11.63
C ASP A 488 19.11 49.92 10.27
N THR A 489 17.81 49.68 10.11
CA THR A 489 17.19 49.26 8.85
C THR A 489 16.30 50.35 8.26
N GLY A 490 16.44 50.63 6.95
CA GLY A 490 15.56 51.56 6.23
C GLY A 490 14.19 50.97 5.85
N ILE A 491 13.95 49.70 6.18
CA ILE A 491 12.75 48.92 5.85
C ILE A 491 12.33 48.16 7.11
N HIS A 492 11.05 48.28 7.47
CA HIS A 492 10.45 47.49 8.53
C HIS A 492 9.25 46.73 7.99
N THR A 493 9.14 45.44 8.33
CA THR A 493 8.06 44.57 7.86
C THR A 493 7.31 43.96 9.03
N ALA A 494 6.00 44.15 9.03
CA ALA A 494 5.08 43.50 9.93
C ALA A 494 4.44 42.30 9.25
N ARG A 495 4.31 41.18 9.96
CA ARG A 495 3.68 39.96 9.47
C ARG A 495 2.80 39.34 10.54
N PHE A 496 1.54 39.11 10.18
CA PHE A 496 0.57 38.35 10.94
C PHE A 496 0.41 36.96 10.32
N VAL A 497 0.73 35.92 11.11
CA VAL A 497 0.52 34.52 10.79
C VAL A 497 -0.58 34.00 11.73
N PRO A 498 -1.78 33.69 11.21
CA PRO A 498 -2.87 33.16 12.02
C PRO A 498 -2.55 31.74 12.47
N HIS A 499 -3.32 31.23 13.43
CA HIS A 499 -3.27 29.81 13.77
C HIS A 499 -3.79 28.95 12.60
N SER A 500 -3.38 27.68 12.59
CA SER A 500 -3.87 26.67 11.65
C SER A 500 -5.40 26.56 11.69
N TRP A 501 -6.05 26.78 10.54
CA TRP A 501 -7.51 26.84 10.43
C TRP A 501 -8.21 25.49 10.64
N TRP A 502 -7.46 24.39 10.50
CA TRP A 502 -7.93 23.04 10.78
C TRP A 502 -8.01 22.72 12.28
N ASN A 503 -7.36 23.50 13.15
CA ASN A 503 -7.29 23.22 14.59
C ASN A 503 -8.27 24.05 15.46
N LEU A 504 -8.87 25.13 14.93
CA LEU A 504 -9.71 26.07 15.73
C LEU A 504 -10.99 26.51 15.01
N ASP A 505 -12.00 26.90 15.79
CA ASP A 505 -13.31 27.36 15.28
C ASP A 505 -13.27 28.75 14.62
N ALA A 506 -12.32 29.62 14.99
CA ALA A 506 -12.17 30.96 14.43
C ALA A 506 -10.88 31.06 13.60
N THR A 507 -11.02 31.37 12.31
CA THR A 507 -9.92 31.39 11.35
C THR A 507 -9.75 32.79 10.77
N TYR A 508 -8.53 33.33 10.82
CA TYR A 508 -8.15 34.58 10.14
C TYR A 508 -7.24 34.30 8.95
N ALA A 509 -7.23 35.19 7.96
CA ALA A 509 -6.25 35.17 6.87
C ALA A 509 -4.89 35.74 7.33
N PRO A 510 -3.75 35.30 6.73
CA PRO A 510 -2.47 35.95 6.93
C PRO A 510 -2.44 37.36 6.32
N ALA A 511 -1.67 38.27 6.93
CA ALA A 511 -1.49 39.62 6.44
C ALA A 511 -0.06 40.12 6.68
N SER A 512 0.42 41.01 5.83
CA SER A 512 1.74 41.64 5.96
C SER A 512 1.69 43.07 5.46
N ASP A 513 2.48 43.95 6.07
CA ASP A 513 2.69 45.32 5.60
C ASP A 513 4.15 45.74 5.81
N THR A 514 4.65 46.62 4.95
CA THR A 514 6.04 47.05 4.94
C THR A 514 6.11 48.56 4.80
N VAL A 515 6.89 49.20 5.68
CA VAL A 515 7.18 50.63 5.60
C VAL A 515 8.65 50.90 5.33
N TYR A 516 8.89 51.96 4.57
CA TYR A 516 10.23 52.45 4.26
C TYR A 516 10.49 53.72 5.04
N VAL A 517 11.51 53.70 5.89
CA VAL A 517 11.96 54.88 6.65
C VAL A 517 13.06 55.54 5.82
N ARG A 518 12.67 56.60 5.08
CA ARG A 518 13.52 57.25 4.08
C ARG A 518 14.85 57.73 4.67
N GLU A 519 15.95 57.21 4.15
CA GLU A 519 17.25 57.88 4.17
C GLU A 519 17.31 58.84 2.97
N ILE A 520 17.40 60.14 3.21
CA ILE A 520 18.14 60.98 2.25
C ILE A 520 19.52 61.12 2.84
N PRO A 521 20.51 60.29 2.46
CA PRO A 521 21.87 60.54 2.88
C PRO A 521 22.29 61.87 2.25
N ILE A 522 22.52 62.88 3.09
CA ILE A 522 22.98 64.23 2.70
C ILE A 522 24.28 64.15 1.86
N ASN A 523 25.01 63.02 1.96
CA ASN A 523 26.19 62.70 1.15
C ASN A 523 25.92 62.56 -0.36
N GLY A 524 24.70 62.19 -0.78
CA GLY A 524 24.35 62.10 -2.20
C GLY A 524 24.26 63.45 -2.89
N ILE A 525 23.89 64.51 -2.15
CA ILE A 525 23.87 65.88 -2.65
C ILE A 525 25.30 66.40 -2.83
N ASP A 526 26.25 66.05 -1.95
CA ASP A 526 27.66 66.42 -2.10
C ASP A 526 28.30 65.72 -3.32
N ALA A 527 27.95 64.44 -3.56
CA ALA A 527 28.41 63.72 -4.76
C ALA A 527 27.83 64.30 -6.06
N LEU A 528 26.54 64.64 -6.10
CA LEU A 528 25.91 65.31 -7.24
C LEU A 528 26.47 66.72 -7.46
N TYR A 529 26.73 67.47 -6.39
CA TYR A 529 27.35 68.79 -6.45
C TYR A 529 28.78 68.69 -6.99
N ARG A 530 29.61 67.76 -6.49
CA ARG A 530 30.96 67.49 -7.01
C ARG A 530 30.95 67.06 -8.47
N LEU A 531 30.04 66.16 -8.85
CA LEU A 531 29.91 65.69 -10.24
C LEU A 531 29.49 66.83 -11.17
N GLY A 532 28.58 67.70 -10.72
CA GLY A 532 28.18 68.92 -11.41
C GLY A 532 29.34 69.92 -11.57
N VAL A 533 30.14 70.13 -10.52
CA VAL A 533 31.33 70.99 -10.56
C VAL A 533 32.38 70.44 -11.52
N TYR A 534 32.68 69.13 -11.48
CA TYR A 534 33.64 68.52 -12.41
C TYR A 534 33.15 68.57 -13.86
N ALA A 535 31.86 68.31 -14.10
CA ALA A 535 31.27 68.43 -15.44
C ALA A 535 31.31 69.88 -15.96
N MET A 536 31.09 70.87 -15.08
CA MET A 536 31.18 72.29 -15.42
C MET A 536 32.63 72.69 -15.76
N VAL A 537 33.61 72.29 -14.94
CA VAL A 537 35.04 72.57 -15.20
C VAL A 537 35.50 71.91 -16.48
N PHE A 538 35.11 70.65 -16.72
CA PHE A 538 35.41 69.95 -17.96
C PHE A 538 34.75 70.63 -19.17
N GLY A 539 33.48 71.05 -19.04
CA GLY A 539 32.77 71.79 -20.09
C GLY A 539 33.43 73.13 -20.43
N VAL A 540 33.90 73.88 -19.42
CA VAL A 540 34.64 75.13 -19.62
C VAL A 540 36.00 74.88 -20.28
N ALA A 541 36.73 73.85 -19.85
CA ALA A 541 38.00 73.48 -20.47
C ALA A 541 37.82 73.05 -21.94
N ALA A 542 36.83 72.21 -22.23
CA ALA A 542 36.50 71.78 -23.59
C ALA A 542 36.05 72.95 -24.49
N PHE A 543 35.29 73.91 -23.94
CA PHE A 543 34.91 75.15 -24.63
C PHE A 543 36.13 76.02 -24.96
N LEU A 544 37.04 76.23 -24.00
CA LEU A 544 38.24 77.04 -24.19
C LEU A 544 39.21 76.39 -25.18
N ILE A 545 39.42 75.08 -25.11
CA ILE A 545 40.24 74.32 -26.07
C ILE A 545 39.62 74.43 -27.46
N GLY A 546 38.34 74.15 -27.63
CA GLY A 546 37.69 74.24 -28.94
C GLY A 546 37.72 75.64 -29.56
N ARG A 547 37.67 76.70 -28.74
CA ARG A 547 37.79 78.09 -29.19
C ARG A 547 39.21 78.48 -29.63
N THR A 548 40.23 77.96 -28.97
CA THR A 548 41.64 78.34 -29.19
C THR A 548 42.36 77.48 -30.23
N THR A 549 42.03 76.19 -30.32
CA THR A 549 42.64 75.25 -31.26
C THR A 549 41.82 75.03 -32.53
N GLY A 550 40.59 75.56 -32.59
CA GLY A 550 39.65 75.35 -33.72
C GLY A 550 39.01 73.97 -33.75
N TRP A 551 39.26 73.13 -32.74
CA TRP A 551 38.70 71.78 -32.64
C TRP A 551 37.20 71.86 -32.29
N ARG A 552 36.32 71.27 -33.11
CA ARG A 552 34.85 71.27 -32.91
C ARG A 552 34.38 70.28 -31.85
N ILE A 553 34.91 70.38 -30.64
CA ILE A 553 34.62 69.45 -29.53
C ILE A 553 33.39 69.92 -28.72
N TRP A 554 32.99 71.19 -28.87
CA TRP A 554 31.89 71.78 -28.09
C TRP A 554 30.88 72.54 -28.96
N PRO A 555 29.57 72.47 -28.65
CA PRO A 555 28.97 71.62 -27.62
C PRO A 555 28.86 70.14 -28.06
N PRO A 556 28.90 69.19 -27.10
CA PRO A 556 29.05 67.76 -27.37
C PRO A 556 27.84 67.14 -28.09
N TRP A 557 26.69 67.83 -28.10
CA TRP A 557 25.48 67.41 -28.81
C TRP A 557 25.43 67.79 -30.29
N ARG A 558 26.49 68.37 -30.87
CA ARG A 558 26.54 68.67 -32.33
C ARG A 558 26.93 67.48 -33.22
N GLY A 559 27.13 66.29 -32.64
CA GLY A 559 27.41 65.04 -33.36
C GLY A 559 26.46 63.89 -32.99
N LEU A 560 25.35 64.19 -32.33
CA LEU A 560 24.23 63.27 -32.05
C LEU A 560 23.05 63.61 -32.93
#